data_AF-A0A8H7TIM5-F1
#
_entry.id   AF-A0A8H7TIM5-F1
#
_cell.length_a   1.000
_cell.length_b   1.000
_cell.length_c   1.000
_cell.angle_alpha   90.00
_cell.angle_beta   90.00
_cell.angle_gamma   90.00
#
_symmetry.space_group_name_H-M   'P 1'
#
loop_
_entity.id
_entity.type
_entity.pdbx_description
1 polymer ?
#
loop_
_entity_poly.entity_id
_entity_poly.type
_entity_poly.pdbx_seq_one_letter_code
_entity_poly.pdbx_strand_id
1 'polypeptide(L)'
;MVCFSFRHDEDTIEEIRRVTQERVLERGDNHQTIHISTDKDKFIGVMESFLNRFEPCSPHVRPDDGFDVVIELDPTLASRENLETAVVGIKKYFPDLIGELPTAEQYDAAMEHALGYRPDFKHNIPDRGKNKKEDQKGQQAPAKKTRRNFEYMSVAVPSQRISVMLDKAFQNSDPETSRFYMQLKQTRRVQAKFHVTLLHRAMSKEYPELWEKYSILQKWGEDQGKPEDKVGICDVMLERVVFDDRIMAIVVRVSDEHDEWKCVNRVAHITVGTRDSTVKPKESNDLLAKWLDERRNHGGKQDQDSGSEGYPITYQQNP
;
A
#
# COMPACT_ATOMS: atom_id res chain seq x y z
N MET A 1 -2.25 -20.31 -20.55
CA MET A 1 -2.72 -19.90 -19.21
C MET A 1 -4.24 -19.85 -19.22
N VAL A 2 -4.88 -20.57 -18.29
CA VAL A 2 -6.35 -20.61 -18.15
C VAL A 2 -6.74 -19.81 -16.92
N CYS A 3 -7.69 -18.89 -17.05
CA CYS A 3 -8.28 -18.15 -15.94
C CYS A 3 -9.64 -18.77 -15.56
N PHE A 4 -9.85 -19.04 -14.27
CA PHE A 4 -11.16 -19.34 -13.71
C PHE A 4 -11.72 -18.10 -13.05
N SER A 5 -12.61 -17.40 -13.74
CA SER A 5 -13.12 -16.10 -13.33
C SER A 5 -14.45 -16.28 -12.62
N PHE A 6 -14.45 -16.17 -11.29
CA PHE A 6 -15.68 -16.04 -10.53
C PHE A 6 -16.27 -14.66 -10.78
N ARG A 7 -17.44 -14.61 -11.42
CA ARG A 7 -18.10 -13.36 -11.80
C ARG A 7 -18.57 -12.59 -10.58
N HIS A 8 -18.28 -11.29 -10.53
CA HIS A 8 -18.78 -10.38 -9.51
C HIS A 8 -19.48 -9.22 -10.22
N ASP A 9 -20.71 -9.48 -10.66
CA ASP A 9 -21.55 -8.48 -11.29
C ASP A 9 -22.15 -7.56 -10.19
N GLU A 10 -22.33 -6.26 -10.48
CA GLU A 10 -22.76 -5.28 -9.47
C GLU A 10 -24.09 -5.62 -8.80
N ASP A 11 -25.00 -6.24 -9.52
CA ASP A 11 -26.33 -6.68 -9.06
C ASP A 11 -26.27 -7.93 -8.17
N THR A 12 -25.17 -8.69 -8.20
CA THR A 12 -24.97 -9.91 -7.40
C THR A 12 -24.01 -9.72 -6.24
N ILE A 13 -23.34 -8.57 -6.13
CA ILE A 13 -22.26 -8.34 -5.15
C ILE A 13 -22.69 -8.57 -3.69
N GLU A 14 -23.93 -8.22 -3.33
CA GLU A 14 -24.47 -8.44 -1.99
C GLU A 14 -24.72 -9.92 -1.71
N GLU A 15 -25.21 -10.65 -2.70
CA GLU A 15 -25.43 -12.10 -2.61
C GLU A 15 -24.09 -12.84 -2.52
N ILE A 16 -23.09 -12.42 -3.30
CA ILE A 16 -21.73 -12.94 -3.24
C ILE A 16 -21.14 -12.70 -1.86
N ARG A 17 -21.30 -11.49 -1.31
CA ARG A 17 -20.86 -11.16 0.05
C ARG A 17 -21.49 -12.12 1.05
N ARG A 18 -22.82 -12.28 1.03
CA ARG A 18 -23.55 -13.16 1.96
C ARG A 18 -23.05 -14.61 1.86
N VAL A 19 -23.06 -15.18 0.65
CA VAL A 19 -22.73 -16.59 0.41
C VAL A 19 -21.28 -16.91 0.77
N THR A 20 -20.35 -16.02 0.42
CA THR A 20 -18.94 -16.24 0.76
C THR A 20 -18.69 -16.13 2.26
N GLN A 21 -19.34 -15.19 2.95
CA GLN A 21 -19.24 -15.05 4.41
C GLN A 21 -19.79 -16.29 5.12
N GLU A 22 -20.97 -16.76 4.73
CA GLU A 22 -21.57 -17.98 5.28
C GLU A 22 -20.65 -19.20 5.09
N ARG A 23 -20.15 -19.42 3.87
CA ARG A 23 -19.26 -20.55 3.56
C ARG A 23 -17.99 -20.56 4.39
N VAL A 24 -17.38 -19.41 4.61
CA VAL A 24 -16.15 -19.35 5.40
C VAL A 24 -16.45 -19.51 6.88
N LEU A 25 -17.55 -18.95 7.40
CA LEU A 25 -18.00 -19.17 8.78
C LEU A 25 -18.30 -20.64 9.06
N GLU A 26 -19.01 -21.33 8.16
CA GLU A 26 -19.32 -22.76 8.25
C GLU A 26 -18.06 -23.64 8.21
N ARG A 27 -17.06 -23.24 7.42
CA ARG A 27 -15.78 -23.96 7.32
C ARG A 27 -14.96 -23.88 8.61
N GLY A 28 -15.18 -22.86 9.45
CA GLY A 28 -14.57 -22.72 10.77
C GLY A 28 -13.04 -22.64 10.73
N ASP A 29 -12.38 -23.06 11.80
CA ASP A 29 -10.91 -23.01 11.97
C ASP A 29 -10.13 -23.97 11.03
N ASN A 30 -10.78 -24.54 10.01
CA ASN A 30 -10.15 -25.31 8.92
C ASN A 30 -9.66 -24.42 7.77
N HIS A 31 -9.82 -23.10 7.88
CA HIS A 31 -9.22 -22.15 6.96
C HIS A 31 -7.71 -22.02 7.25
N GLN A 32 -6.87 -22.03 6.20
CA GLN A 32 -5.40 -22.04 6.33
C GLN A 32 -4.81 -20.78 7.01
N THR A 33 -5.55 -19.66 6.97
CA THR A 33 -5.11 -18.32 7.35
C THR A 33 -6.04 -17.59 8.35
N ILE A 34 -7.21 -18.16 8.68
CA ILE A 34 -8.27 -17.44 9.41
C ILE A 34 -8.77 -18.29 10.59
N HIS A 35 -8.71 -17.71 11.80
CA HIS A 35 -9.22 -18.30 13.03
C HIS A 35 -10.54 -17.62 13.41
N ILE A 36 -11.66 -18.32 13.24
CA ILE A 36 -13.02 -17.78 13.40
C ILE A 36 -13.41 -17.67 14.88
N SER A 37 -12.81 -18.49 15.75
CA SER A 37 -13.18 -18.60 17.16
C SER A 37 -12.79 -17.40 18.05
N THR A 38 -11.97 -16.46 17.57
CA THR A 38 -11.41 -15.38 18.42
C THR A 38 -11.69 -13.94 17.98
N ASP A 39 -12.11 -13.67 16.74
CA ASP A 39 -12.32 -12.30 16.25
C ASP A 39 -13.19 -12.24 14.98
N LYS A 40 -14.53 -12.30 15.13
CA LYS A 40 -15.48 -12.29 14.00
C LYS A 40 -15.42 -11.00 13.17
N ASP A 41 -15.17 -9.86 13.83
CA ASP A 41 -15.15 -8.54 13.17
C ASP A 41 -13.90 -8.39 12.29
N LYS A 42 -12.74 -8.88 12.76
CA LYS A 42 -11.51 -8.96 11.96
C LYS A 42 -11.70 -9.83 10.72
N PHE A 43 -12.47 -10.90 10.85
CA PHE A 43 -12.75 -11.82 9.75
C PHE A 43 -13.63 -11.20 8.66
N ILE A 44 -14.76 -10.58 9.05
CA ILE A 44 -15.63 -9.86 8.11
C ILE A 44 -14.82 -8.77 7.39
N GLY A 45 -13.98 -8.04 8.13
CA GLY A 45 -13.10 -7.01 7.54
C GLY A 45 -12.12 -7.55 6.48
N VAL A 46 -11.59 -8.76 6.66
CA VAL A 46 -10.72 -9.40 5.65
C VAL A 46 -11.52 -9.71 4.38
N MET A 47 -12.71 -10.27 4.51
CA MET A 47 -13.58 -10.60 3.37
C MET A 47 -14.01 -9.36 2.59
N GLU A 48 -14.44 -8.31 3.29
CA GLU A 48 -14.78 -7.03 2.66
C GLU A 48 -13.57 -6.42 1.94
N SER A 49 -12.36 -6.63 2.46
CA SER A 49 -11.15 -6.13 1.81
C SER A 49 -10.88 -6.77 0.44
N PHE A 50 -11.29 -8.04 0.24
CA PHE A 50 -11.15 -8.72 -1.05
C PHE A 50 -12.20 -8.23 -2.04
N LEU A 51 -13.46 -8.09 -1.61
CA LEU A 51 -14.53 -7.53 -2.45
C LEU A 51 -14.21 -6.10 -2.88
N ASN A 52 -13.72 -5.25 -1.97
CA ASN A 52 -13.40 -3.84 -2.26
C ASN A 52 -12.18 -3.64 -3.17
N ARG A 53 -11.32 -4.65 -3.34
CA ARG A 53 -10.17 -4.62 -4.26
C ARG A 53 -10.37 -5.52 -5.48
N PHE A 54 -11.57 -6.08 -5.65
CA PHE A 54 -11.85 -6.93 -6.78
C PHE A 54 -11.82 -6.11 -8.06
N GLU A 55 -11.02 -6.57 -9.02
CA GLU A 55 -10.98 -6.03 -10.39
C GLU A 55 -11.53 -7.13 -11.31
N PRO A 56 -12.60 -6.87 -12.10
CA PRO A 56 -13.16 -7.89 -12.98
C PRO A 56 -12.18 -8.26 -14.08
N CYS A 57 -12.08 -9.55 -14.36
CA CYS A 57 -11.26 -10.08 -15.45
C CYS A 57 -11.66 -9.41 -16.77
N SER A 58 -10.70 -8.79 -17.44
CA SER A 58 -10.90 -8.03 -18.68
C SER A 58 -10.04 -8.60 -19.82
N PRO A 59 -10.49 -9.65 -20.54
CA PRO A 59 -9.64 -10.47 -21.44
C PRO A 59 -9.02 -9.73 -22.64
N HIS A 60 -9.34 -8.45 -22.82
CA HIS A 60 -8.89 -7.61 -23.93
C HIS A 60 -7.93 -6.51 -23.47
N VAL A 61 -7.60 -6.45 -22.18
CA VAL A 61 -6.77 -5.41 -21.57
C VAL A 61 -5.70 -6.07 -20.71
N ARG A 62 -4.49 -5.49 -20.69
CA ARG A 62 -3.42 -5.96 -19.81
C ARG A 62 -3.83 -5.81 -18.33
N PRO A 63 -3.50 -6.77 -17.45
CA PRO A 63 -2.68 -7.96 -17.71
C PRO A 63 -3.46 -9.18 -18.22
N ASP A 64 -4.78 -9.10 -18.30
CA ASP A 64 -5.67 -10.25 -18.54
C ASP A 64 -5.72 -10.69 -20.01
N ASP A 65 -5.27 -9.85 -20.94
CA ASP A 65 -4.99 -10.21 -22.35
C ASP A 65 -3.95 -11.33 -22.50
N GLY A 66 -3.24 -11.69 -21.41
CA GLY A 66 -2.31 -12.80 -21.36
C GLY A 66 -2.95 -14.18 -21.10
N PHE A 67 -4.26 -14.26 -20.86
CA PHE A 67 -4.97 -15.54 -20.72
C PHE A 67 -5.35 -16.10 -22.10
N ASP A 68 -5.07 -17.39 -22.33
CA ASP A 68 -5.49 -18.09 -23.55
C ASP A 68 -6.98 -18.46 -23.51
N VAL A 69 -7.49 -18.71 -22.30
CA VAL A 69 -8.87 -19.13 -22.05
C VAL A 69 -9.35 -18.54 -20.74
N VAL A 70 -10.56 -17.99 -20.73
CA VAL A 70 -11.28 -17.60 -19.52
C VAL A 70 -12.53 -18.48 -19.38
N ILE A 71 -12.63 -19.19 -18.26
CA ILE A 71 -13.80 -19.99 -17.89
C ILE A 71 -14.51 -19.24 -16.76
N GLU A 72 -15.74 -18.81 -17.03
CA GLU A 72 -16.55 -18.10 -16.06
C GLU A 72 -17.20 -19.07 -15.08
N LEU A 73 -17.15 -18.70 -13.80
CA LEU A 73 -17.73 -19.42 -12.68
C LEU A 73 -18.68 -18.48 -11.92
N ASP A 74 -19.65 -19.05 -11.21
CA ASP A 74 -20.61 -18.29 -10.43
C ASP A 74 -20.35 -18.50 -8.94
N PRO A 75 -19.87 -17.47 -8.21
CA PRO A 75 -19.56 -17.61 -6.78
C PRO A 75 -20.78 -17.93 -5.91
N THR A 76 -22.01 -17.65 -6.37
CA THR A 76 -23.25 -17.94 -5.64
C THR A 76 -23.66 -19.40 -5.75
N LEU A 77 -23.29 -20.10 -6.83
CA LEU A 77 -23.54 -21.53 -7.02
C LEU A 77 -22.68 -22.41 -6.10
N ALA A 78 -23.14 -23.63 -5.84
CA ALA A 78 -22.40 -24.58 -5.03
C ALA A 78 -21.05 -24.92 -5.68
N SER A 79 -20.02 -25.15 -4.86
CA SER A 79 -18.68 -25.53 -5.35
C SER A 79 -18.69 -26.74 -6.29
N ARG A 80 -19.65 -27.66 -6.08
CA ARG A 80 -19.87 -28.85 -6.92
C ARG A 80 -20.29 -28.51 -8.35
N GLU A 81 -21.11 -27.50 -8.54
CA GLU A 81 -21.58 -27.03 -9.86
C GLU A 81 -20.47 -26.27 -10.59
N ASN A 82 -19.73 -25.42 -9.86
CA ASN A 82 -18.56 -24.74 -10.42
C ASN A 82 -17.45 -25.72 -10.82
N LEU A 83 -17.27 -26.83 -10.09
CA LEU A 83 -16.33 -27.89 -10.46
C LEU A 83 -16.70 -28.54 -11.81
N GLU A 84 -17.97 -28.86 -12.01
CA GLU A 84 -18.46 -29.38 -13.30
C GLU A 84 -18.25 -28.37 -14.43
N THR A 85 -18.58 -27.10 -14.17
CA THR A 85 -18.40 -26.00 -15.14
C THR A 85 -16.92 -25.87 -15.54
N ALA A 86 -16.02 -25.93 -14.56
CA ALA A 86 -14.57 -25.90 -14.80
C ALA A 86 -14.09 -27.08 -15.64
N VAL A 87 -14.52 -28.31 -15.32
CA VAL A 87 -14.09 -29.53 -16.03
C VAL A 87 -14.65 -29.59 -17.46
N VAL A 88 -15.91 -29.22 -17.65
CA VAL A 88 -16.52 -29.11 -18.99
C VAL A 88 -15.82 -28.01 -19.80
N GLY A 89 -15.52 -26.88 -19.18
CA GLY A 89 -14.75 -25.79 -19.80
C GLY A 89 -13.36 -26.25 -20.24
N ILE A 90 -12.61 -26.92 -19.36
CA ILE A 90 -11.28 -27.45 -19.69
C ILE A 90 -11.38 -28.44 -20.85
N LYS A 91 -12.28 -29.43 -20.81
CA LYS A 91 -12.42 -30.43 -21.87
C LYS A 91 -12.77 -29.80 -23.22
N LYS A 92 -13.59 -28.74 -23.21
CA LYS A 92 -13.97 -28.01 -24.43
C LYS A 92 -12.76 -27.38 -25.12
N TYR A 93 -11.87 -26.74 -24.36
CA TYR A 93 -10.69 -26.06 -24.91
C TYR A 93 -9.45 -26.97 -25.05
N PHE A 94 -9.39 -28.04 -24.26
CA PHE A 94 -8.27 -28.99 -24.17
C PHE A 94 -8.81 -30.44 -24.10
N PRO A 95 -9.36 -30.97 -25.21
CA PRO A 95 -10.02 -32.28 -25.21
C PRO A 95 -9.08 -33.43 -24.83
N ASP A 96 -7.79 -33.32 -25.16
CA ASP A 96 -6.79 -34.34 -24.84
C ASP A 96 -6.37 -34.35 -23.36
N LEU A 97 -6.64 -33.28 -22.61
CA LEU A 97 -6.29 -33.19 -21.19
C LEU A 97 -7.26 -33.99 -20.32
N ILE A 98 -8.53 -34.10 -20.74
CA ILE A 98 -9.59 -34.83 -20.03
C ILE A 98 -10.26 -35.80 -21.00
N GLY A 99 -9.82 -37.06 -20.98
CA GLY A 99 -10.28 -38.12 -21.89
C GLY A 99 -11.79 -38.34 -21.86
N GLU A 100 -12.35 -38.75 -20.71
CA GLU A 100 -13.80 -38.84 -20.47
C GLU A 100 -14.18 -37.93 -19.31
N LEU A 101 -15.42 -37.40 -19.32
CA LEU A 101 -15.88 -36.60 -18.19
C LEU A 101 -16.06 -37.51 -16.96
N PRO A 102 -15.67 -37.06 -15.76
CA PRO A 102 -15.92 -37.79 -14.53
C PRO A 102 -17.43 -38.06 -14.32
N THR A 103 -17.75 -39.17 -13.67
CA THR A 103 -19.13 -39.45 -13.24
C THR A 103 -19.53 -38.59 -12.05
N ALA A 104 -20.83 -38.53 -11.75
CA ALA A 104 -21.35 -37.79 -10.60
C ALA A 104 -20.68 -38.24 -9.29
N GLU A 105 -20.52 -39.57 -9.10
CA GLU A 105 -19.90 -40.14 -7.91
C GLU A 105 -18.42 -39.78 -7.79
N GLN A 106 -17.71 -39.66 -8.92
CA GLN A 106 -16.29 -39.27 -8.93
C GLN A 106 -16.12 -37.80 -8.53
N TYR A 107 -17.00 -36.92 -8.99
CA TYR A 107 -17.00 -35.53 -8.55
C TYR A 107 -17.34 -35.40 -7.06
N ASP A 108 -18.33 -36.15 -6.58
CA ASP A 108 -18.75 -36.10 -5.17
C ASP A 108 -17.62 -36.59 -4.25
N ALA A 109 -16.95 -37.69 -4.62
CA ALA A 109 -15.79 -38.20 -3.90
C ALA A 109 -14.62 -37.20 -3.89
N ALA A 110 -14.37 -36.51 -5.01
CA ALA A 110 -13.34 -35.47 -5.09
C ALA A 110 -13.69 -34.25 -4.21
N MET A 111 -14.96 -33.85 -4.18
CA MET A 111 -15.45 -32.77 -3.34
C MET A 111 -15.33 -33.11 -1.84
N GLU A 112 -15.73 -34.31 -1.44
CA GLU A 112 -15.60 -34.78 -0.06
C GLU A 112 -14.13 -34.78 0.39
N HIS A 113 -13.24 -35.29 -0.47
CA HIS A 113 -11.81 -35.28 -0.20
C HIS A 113 -11.25 -33.86 -0.05
N ALA A 114 -11.62 -32.93 -0.93
CA ALA A 114 -11.13 -31.55 -0.91
C ALA A 114 -11.68 -30.73 0.27
N LEU A 115 -12.95 -30.94 0.65
CA LEU A 115 -13.57 -30.25 1.79
C LEU A 115 -13.11 -30.81 3.13
N GLY A 116 -12.77 -32.11 3.18
CA GLY A 116 -12.20 -32.76 4.37
C GLY A 116 -10.74 -32.41 4.66
N TYR A 117 -10.04 -31.78 3.71
CA TYR A 117 -8.63 -31.39 3.88
C TYR A 117 -8.46 -30.34 4.99
N ARG A 118 -7.58 -30.65 5.95
CA ARG A 118 -7.14 -29.73 7.01
C ARG A 118 -5.66 -29.39 6.78
N PRO A 119 -5.30 -28.12 6.57
CA PRO A 119 -3.91 -27.74 6.38
C PRO A 119 -3.10 -27.94 7.69
N ASP A 120 -2.02 -28.72 7.62
CA ASP A 120 -1.07 -28.90 8.74
C ASP A 120 -0.26 -27.64 9.06
N PHE A 121 -0.11 -26.73 8.09
CA PHE A 121 0.55 -25.44 8.24
C PHE A 121 -0.47 -24.31 8.40
N LYS A 122 -0.59 -23.80 9.62
CA LYS A 122 -1.37 -22.59 9.92
C LYS A 122 -0.48 -21.38 9.76
N HIS A 123 -0.81 -20.49 8.82
CA HIS A 123 -0.09 -19.22 8.71
C HIS A 123 -0.57 -18.31 9.84
N ASN A 124 0.18 -18.25 10.94
CA ASN A 124 -0.01 -17.20 11.93
C ASN A 124 0.20 -15.86 11.24
N ILE A 125 -0.76 -14.95 11.36
CA ILE A 125 -0.52 -13.54 11.04
C ILE A 125 0.59 -13.09 11.99
N PRO A 126 1.79 -12.74 11.51
CA PRO A 126 2.91 -12.46 12.38
C PRO A 126 2.60 -11.24 13.26
N ASP A 127 2.45 -11.48 14.55
CA ASP A 127 2.43 -10.45 15.58
C ASP A 127 3.86 -9.89 15.67
N ARG A 128 4.14 -8.82 14.93
CA ARG A 128 5.48 -8.21 14.88
C ARG A 128 5.76 -7.54 16.22
N GLY A 129 6.49 -8.29 17.05
CA GLY A 129 6.70 -8.07 18.48
C GLY A 129 7.46 -6.81 18.89
N LYS A 130 7.15 -6.43 20.13
CA LYS A 130 7.90 -5.53 21.02
C LYS A 130 9.28 -6.12 21.33
N ASN A 131 10.33 -5.32 21.21
CA ASN A 131 11.63 -5.63 21.80
C ASN A 131 11.55 -5.51 23.33
N LYS A 132 11.97 -6.58 24.02
CA LYS A 132 12.16 -6.65 25.46
C LYS A 132 13.26 -5.69 25.92
N LYS A 133 12.94 -4.85 26.91
CA LYS A 133 13.87 -4.55 28.03
C LYS A 133 13.08 -4.55 29.33
N GLU A 134 13.61 -5.32 30.28
CA GLU A 134 13.17 -5.40 31.67
C GLU A 134 13.48 -4.09 32.40
N ASP A 135 12.53 -3.57 33.18
CA ASP A 135 12.71 -3.48 34.63
C ASP A 135 11.39 -3.18 35.38
N GLN A 136 11.10 -4.10 36.32
CA GLN A 136 10.48 -3.99 37.64
C GLN A 136 9.12 -3.29 37.91
N LYS A 137 8.17 -4.17 38.27
CA LYS A 137 7.17 -4.16 39.37
C LYS A 137 6.31 -2.90 39.61
N GLY A 138 5.00 -3.07 39.40
CA GLY A 138 3.97 -2.28 40.09
C GLY A 138 2.55 -2.42 39.53
N GLN A 139 1.78 -3.37 40.07
CA GLN A 139 0.32 -3.45 40.20
C GLN A 139 -0.63 -3.26 38.99
N GLN A 140 -1.57 -4.20 38.91
CA GLN A 140 -2.64 -4.34 37.93
C GLN A 140 -3.59 -3.14 37.92
N ALA A 141 -3.71 -2.51 36.75
CA ALA A 141 -4.90 -1.79 36.30
C ALA A 141 -5.10 -2.13 34.81
N PRO A 142 -6.34 -2.23 34.30
CA PRO A 142 -6.60 -2.57 32.90
C PRO A 142 -5.89 -1.55 32.00
N ALA A 143 -5.07 -2.06 31.09
CA ALA A 143 -4.24 -1.24 30.21
C ALA A 143 -5.11 -0.31 29.36
N LYS A 144 -5.19 0.98 29.74
CA LYS A 144 -5.44 2.05 28.77
C LYS A 144 -4.37 1.90 27.70
N LYS A 145 -4.77 1.53 26.48
CA LYS A 145 -3.93 1.61 25.28
C LYS A 145 -3.29 3.01 25.29
N THR A 146 -2.01 3.12 25.59
CA THR A 146 -1.26 4.37 25.43
C THR A 146 -1.33 4.70 23.96
N ARG A 147 -2.13 5.71 23.61
CA ARG A 147 -2.30 6.20 22.24
C ARG A 147 -0.91 6.51 21.70
N ARG A 148 -0.51 5.85 20.61
CA ARG A 148 0.73 6.19 19.90
C ARG A 148 0.55 7.61 19.36
N ASN A 149 1.51 8.47 19.65
CA ASN A 149 1.38 9.88 19.29
C ASN A 149 1.63 10.05 17.80
N PHE A 150 0.67 10.66 17.11
CA PHE A 150 0.78 11.17 15.75
C PHE A 150 2.00 12.10 15.62
N GLU A 151 2.95 11.76 14.75
CA GLU A 151 4.16 12.55 14.59
C GLU A 151 4.10 13.44 13.35
N TYR A 152 3.63 12.93 12.21
CA TYR A 152 3.40 13.74 11.01
C TYR A 152 2.46 13.08 10.00
N MET A 153 1.83 13.90 9.15
CA MET A 153 1.14 13.48 7.92
C MET A 153 2.07 13.62 6.72
N SER A 154 2.01 12.69 5.76
CA SER A 154 2.87 12.70 4.58
C SER A 154 2.25 12.00 3.38
N VAL A 155 2.76 12.27 2.17
CA VAL A 155 2.46 11.49 0.97
C VAL A 155 3.58 10.46 0.79
N ALA A 156 3.29 9.16 0.76
CA ALA A 156 4.28 8.11 0.51
C ALA A 156 4.53 7.96 -1.00
N VAL A 157 5.79 8.09 -1.40
CA VAL A 157 6.19 8.04 -2.82
C VAL A 157 6.97 6.75 -3.09
N PRO A 158 6.64 5.96 -4.13
CA PRO A 158 7.29 4.71 -4.44
C PRO A 158 8.82 4.83 -4.59
N SER A 159 9.58 4.09 -3.77
CA SER A 159 11.05 4.20 -3.77
C SER A 159 11.70 3.85 -5.10
N GLN A 160 11.11 2.92 -5.85
CA GLN A 160 11.61 2.54 -7.16
C GLN A 160 11.57 3.70 -8.15
N ARG A 161 10.50 4.51 -8.13
CA ARG A 161 10.36 5.68 -9.02
C ARG A 161 11.42 6.73 -8.71
N ILE A 162 11.58 7.08 -7.44
CA ILE A 162 12.57 8.07 -7.01
C ILE A 162 13.99 7.61 -7.38
N SER A 163 14.30 6.33 -7.15
CA SER A 163 15.61 5.76 -7.49
C SER A 163 15.89 5.83 -8.99
N VAL A 164 14.93 5.42 -9.83
CA VAL A 164 15.07 5.48 -11.30
C VAL A 164 15.20 6.92 -11.80
N MET A 165 14.43 7.86 -11.24
CA MET A 165 14.51 9.27 -11.60
C MET A 165 15.89 9.86 -11.26
N LEU A 166 16.38 9.62 -10.04
CA LEU A 166 17.68 10.11 -9.61
C LEU A 166 18.82 9.49 -10.43
N ASP A 167 18.78 8.18 -10.67
CA ASP A 167 19.77 7.51 -11.50
C ASP A 167 19.81 8.12 -12.91
N LYS A 168 18.66 8.36 -13.54
CA LYS A 168 18.58 9.05 -14.85
C LYS A 168 19.09 10.48 -14.81
N ALA A 169 18.75 11.24 -13.76
CA ALA A 169 19.15 12.65 -13.63
C ALA A 169 20.67 12.82 -13.51
N PHE A 170 21.36 11.87 -12.87
CA PHE A 170 22.81 11.92 -12.66
C PHE A 170 23.62 11.02 -13.61
N GLN A 171 22.98 10.26 -14.50
CA GLN A 171 23.68 9.35 -15.42
C GLN A 171 24.62 10.09 -16.39
N ASN A 172 24.21 11.27 -16.87
CA ASN A 172 24.92 12.05 -17.88
C ASN A 172 25.46 13.39 -17.36
N SER A 173 25.48 13.59 -16.04
CA SER A 173 26.02 14.82 -15.45
C SER A 173 27.52 14.72 -15.24
N ASP A 174 28.19 15.87 -15.16
CA ASP A 174 29.62 15.94 -14.94
C ASP A 174 30.00 15.43 -13.53
N PRO A 175 31.29 15.08 -13.30
CA PRO A 175 31.74 14.53 -12.02
C PRO A 175 31.53 15.48 -10.83
N GLU A 176 31.54 16.79 -11.03
CA GLU A 176 31.31 17.77 -9.97
C GLU A 176 29.84 17.76 -9.55
N THR A 177 28.92 17.80 -10.52
CA THR A 177 27.47 17.75 -10.30
C THR A 177 27.01 16.41 -9.71
N SER A 178 27.57 15.29 -10.14
CA SER A 178 27.18 13.95 -9.67
C SER A 178 27.87 13.51 -8.36
N ARG A 179 28.91 14.23 -7.93
CA ARG A 179 29.76 13.87 -6.77
C ARG A 179 28.95 13.51 -5.53
N PHE A 180 28.03 14.39 -5.14
CA PHE A 180 27.29 14.24 -3.90
C PHE A 180 26.29 13.08 -3.96
N TYR A 181 25.60 12.90 -5.10
CA TYR A 181 24.71 11.76 -5.30
C TYR A 181 25.46 10.42 -5.22
N MET A 182 26.61 10.33 -5.90
CA MET A 182 27.44 9.12 -5.88
C MET A 182 27.96 8.82 -4.47
N GLN A 183 28.36 9.84 -3.72
CA GLN A 183 28.73 9.70 -2.31
C GLN A 183 27.57 9.12 -1.48
N LEU A 184 26.35 9.61 -1.63
CA LEU A 184 25.17 9.09 -0.93
C LEU A 184 24.90 7.61 -1.28
N LYS A 185 25.06 7.20 -2.55
CA LYS A 185 24.90 5.80 -2.97
C LYS A 185 25.97 4.91 -2.35
N GLN A 186 27.25 5.29 -2.46
CA GLN A 186 28.38 4.49 -1.96
C GLN A 186 28.33 4.30 -0.45
N THR A 187 27.89 5.34 0.27
CA THR A 187 27.75 5.31 1.73
C THR A 187 26.40 4.76 2.22
N ARG A 188 25.53 4.32 1.31
CA ARG A 188 24.16 3.83 1.60
C ARG A 188 23.33 4.83 2.41
N ARG A 189 23.47 6.12 2.10
CA ARG A 189 22.80 7.25 2.76
C ARG A 189 21.56 7.74 2.02
N VAL A 190 21.26 7.18 0.85
CA VAL A 190 19.96 7.37 0.19
C VAL A 190 18.89 6.68 1.04
N GLN A 191 17.79 7.38 1.32
CA GLN A 191 16.69 6.85 2.14
C GLN A 191 16.06 5.60 1.48
N ALA A 192 15.63 4.64 2.30
CA ALA A 192 14.96 3.43 1.82
C ALA A 192 13.47 3.66 1.48
N LYS A 193 12.85 4.66 2.12
CA LYS A 193 11.46 5.07 1.92
C LYS A 193 11.43 6.58 1.67
N PHE A 194 10.61 7.02 0.73
CA PHE A 194 10.47 8.42 0.39
C PHE A 194 9.06 8.91 0.69
N HIS A 195 8.98 10.14 1.17
CA HIS A 195 7.71 10.77 1.48
C HIS A 195 7.81 12.29 1.34
N VAL A 196 6.66 12.92 1.09
CA VAL A 196 6.47 14.38 1.17
C VAL A 196 5.80 14.68 2.49
N THR A 197 6.46 15.35 3.43
CA THR A 197 5.82 15.74 4.70
C THR A 197 4.80 16.85 4.46
N LEU A 198 3.53 16.61 4.81
CA LEU A 198 2.46 17.60 4.72
C LEU A 198 2.44 18.48 5.97
N LEU A 199 2.45 17.87 7.15
CA LEU A 199 2.43 18.57 8.44
C LEU A 199 3.11 17.74 9.53
N HIS A 200 4.12 18.32 10.19
CA HIS A 200 4.80 17.73 11.34
C HIS A 200 4.21 18.24 12.66
N ARG A 201 4.19 17.41 13.70
CA ARG A 201 3.69 17.74 15.05
C ARG A 201 4.28 19.03 15.64
N ALA A 202 5.53 19.31 15.32
CA ALA A 202 6.21 20.55 15.73
C ALA A 202 5.46 21.82 15.31
N MET A 203 4.69 21.75 14.22
CA MET A 203 3.90 22.85 13.67
C MET A 203 2.44 22.83 14.13
N SER A 204 2.04 21.90 15.02
CA SER A 204 0.63 21.74 15.41
C SER A 204 0.04 22.96 16.12
N LYS A 205 0.86 23.74 16.83
CA LYS A 205 0.44 24.98 17.49
C LYS A 205 0.21 26.12 16.50
N GLU A 206 0.90 26.12 15.37
CA GLU A 206 0.77 27.12 14.31
C GLU A 206 -0.40 26.79 13.37
N TYR A 207 -0.67 25.49 13.16
CA TYR A 207 -1.75 24.98 12.32
C TYR A 207 -2.70 24.05 13.09
N PRO A 208 -3.40 24.54 14.15
CA PRO A 208 -4.19 23.69 15.04
C PRO A 208 -5.38 23.02 14.34
N GLU A 209 -6.08 23.73 13.46
CA GLU A 209 -7.25 23.19 12.73
C GLU A 209 -6.83 22.08 11.74
N LEU A 210 -5.75 22.31 11.00
CA LEU A 210 -5.23 21.33 10.05
C LEU A 210 -4.65 20.10 10.78
N TRP A 211 -4.00 20.32 11.93
CA TRP A 211 -3.51 19.23 12.78
C TRP A 211 -4.65 18.38 13.33
N GLU A 212 -5.76 18.98 13.76
CA GLU A 212 -6.94 18.25 14.22
C GLU A 212 -7.58 17.46 13.08
N LYS A 213 -7.74 18.07 11.89
CA LYS A 213 -8.22 17.38 10.67
C LYS A 213 -7.39 16.12 10.40
N TYR A 214 -6.07 16.23 10.39
CA TYR A 214 -5.17 15.10 10.15
C TYR A 214 -5.16 14.08 11.27
N SER A 215 -5.32 14.51 12.53
CA SER A 215 -5.45 13.62 13.68
C SER A 215 -6.75 12.82 13.64
N ILE A 216 -7.86 13.40 13.15
CA ILE A 216 -9.12 12.69 12.93
C ILE A 216 -8.97 11.66 11.81
N LEU A 217 -8.36 12.03 10.67
CA LEU A 217 -8.12 11.12 9.56
C LEU A 217 -7.20 9.95 9.95
N GLN A 218 -6.19 10.21 10.77
CA GLN A 218 -5.35 9.18 11.37
C GLN A 218 -6.19 8.25 12.25
N LYS A 219 -6.98 8.77 13.20
CA LYS A 219 -7.84 7.95 14.07
C LYS A 219 -8.81 7.10 13.25
N TRP A 220 -9.42 7.68 12.22
CA TRP A 220 -10.23 6.93 11.27
C TRP A 220 -9.42 5.81 10.60
N GLY A 221 -8.19 6.07 10.15
CA GLY A 221 -7.28 5.04 9.64
C GLY A 221 -6.93 3.96 10.67
N GLU A 222 -6.69 4.34 11.92
CA GLU A 222 -6.41 3.42 13.04
C GLU A 222 -7.62 2.54 13.39
N ASP A 223 -8.81 3.13 13.44
CA ASP A 223 -10.07 2.44 13.71
C ASP A 223 -10.46 1.47 12.57
N GLN A 224 -10.03 1.77 11.34
CA GLN A 224 -10.10 0.88 10.18
C GLN A 224 -8.99 -0.21 10.19
N GLY A 225 -8.21 -0.31 11.27
CA GLY A 225 -7.17 -1.31 11.44
C GLY A 225 -6.01 -1.16 10.44
N LYS A 226 -5.85 0.01 9.81
CA LYS A 226 -4.78 0.28 8.82
C LYS A 226 -3.51 0.70 9.56
N PRO A 227 -2.51 -0.17 9.76
CA PRO A 227 -1.28 0.24 10.44
C PRO A 227 -0.44 1.03 9.43
N GLU A 228 -0.33 2.34 9.64
CA GLU A 228 0.50 3.24 8.81
C GLU A 228 0.15 3.28 7.30
N ASP A 229 -1.10 3.05 6.89
CA ASP A 229 -1.44 3.11 5.45
C ASP A 229 -2.79 3.75 5.09
N LYS A 230 -2.70 4.68 4.13
CA LYS A 230 -3.71 5.22 3.20
C LYS A 230 -4.99 5.80 3.82
N VAL A 231 -4.87 7.05 4.26
CA VAL A 231 -6.00 7.93 4.60
C VAL A 231 -6.55 8.70 3.39
N GLY A 232 -5.86 8.63 2.25
CA GLY A 232 -6.27 9.26 0.99
C GLY A 232 -5.24 9.10 -0.11
N ILE A 233 -5.48 9.75 -1.25
CA ILE A 233 -4.58 9.83 -2.40
C ILE A 233 -4.37 11.31 -2.71
N CYS A 234 -3.15 11.70 -3.06
CA CYS A 234 -2.79 13.06 -3.46
C CYS A 234 -1.77 13.02 -4.58
N ASP A 235 -1.97 13.89 -5.58
CA ASP A 235 -1.10 13.98 -6.74
C ASP A 235 0.18 14.72 -6.39
N VAL A 236 1.33 14.10 -6.71
CA VAL A 236 2.63 14.72 -6.51
C VAL A 236 3.37 14.79 -7.83
N MET A 237 3.81 16.00 -8.16
CA MET A 237 4.60 16.29 -9.35
C MET A 237 6.05 16.52 -8.92
N LEU A 238 7.00 15.76 -9.48
CA LEU A 238 8.42 15.95 -9.20
C LEU A 238 8.94 17.09 -10.08
N GLU A 239 9.53 18.13 -9.49
CA GLU A 239 10.04 19.26 -10.27
C GLU A 239 11.55 19.14 -10.49
N ARG A 240 12.33 19.19 -9.42
CA ARG A 240 13.79 19.41 -9.51
C ARG A 240 14.54 18.79 -8.34
N VAL A 241 15.75 18.32 -8.59
CA VAL A 241 16.69 17.91 -7.54
C VAL A 241 17.50 19.14 -7.09
N VAL A 242 17.52 19.39 -5.79
CA VAL A 242 18.28 20.48 -5.16
C VAL A 242 19.17 19.90 -4.08
N PHE A 243 20.45 20.26 -4.08
CA PHE A 243 21.42 19.72 -3.14
C PHE A 243 22.57 20.68 -2.88
N ASP A 244 23.20 20.50 -1.73
CA ASP A 244 24.50 21.07 -1.36
C ASP A 244 25.45 19.94 -0.90
N ASP A 245 26.58 20.28 -0.30
CA ASP A 245 27.53 19.30 0.26
C ASP A 245 27.05 18.64 1.58
N ARG A 246 25.80 18.85 2.00
CA ARG A 246 25.23 18.34 3.26
C ARG A 246 23.98 17.49 3.04
N ILE A 247 23.07 17.91 2.17
CA ILE A 247 21.75 17.29 2.00
C ILE A 247 21.26 17.39 0.55
N MET A 248 20.53 16.36 0.11
CA MET A 248 19.86 16.31 -1.19
C MET A 248 18.37 16.15 -1.00
N ALA A 249 17.59 16.94 -1.73
CA ALA A 249 16.13 16.90 -1.74
C ALA A 249 15.58 17.05 -3.16
N ILE A 250 14.33 16.61 -3.35
CA ILE A 250 13.58 16.80 -4.59
C ILE A 250 12.44 17.76 -4.27
N VAL A 251 12.37 18.88 -4.99
CA VAL A 251 11.24 19.80 -4.94
C VAL A 251 10.06 19.16 -5.64
N VAL A 252 8.89 19.24 -5.02
CA VAL A 252 7.66 18.69 -5.57
C VAL A 252 6.53 19.71 -5.52
N ARG A 253 5.57 19.58 -6.43
CA ARG A 253 4.24 20.19 -6.27
C ARG A 253 3.28 19.14 -5.75
N VAL A 254 2.51 19.53 -4.74
CA VAL A 254 1.39 18.75 -4.24
C VAL A 254 0.16 19.34 -4.92
N SER A 255 -0.43 18.58 -5.84
CA SER A 255 -1.67 18.95 -6.53
C SER A 255 -2.84 18.39 -5.73
N ASP A 256 -3.75 19.29 -5.37
CA ASP A 256 -4.87 18.99 -4.50
C ASP A 256 -6.09 19.77 -4.99
N GLU A 257 -6.81 19.16 -5.92
CA GLU A 257 -7.97 19.77 -6.59
C GLU A 257 -9.12 20.09 -5.63
N HIS A 258 -9.14 19.48 -4.44
CA HIS A 258 -10.21 19.58 -3.45
C HIS A 258 -9.78 20.30 -2.16
N ASP A 259 -8.57 20.88 -2.10
CA ASP A 259 -7.96 21.52 -0.90
C ASP A 259 -8.00 20.60 0.35
N GLU A 260 -7.91 19.29 0.14
CA GLU A 260 -7.96 18.28 1.19
C GLU A 260 -6.60 18.04 1.88
N TRP A 261 -5.49 18.19 1.15
CA TRP A 261 -4.12 17.79 1.44
C TRP A 261 -3.11 18.94 1.38
N LYS A 262 -3.22 19.86 2.35
CA LYS A 262 -2.32 21.01 2.48
C LYS A 262 -0.93 20.67 3.06
N CYS A 263 0.12 20.98 2.30
CA CYS A 263 1.50 21.02 2.80
C CYS A 263 1.79 22.39 3.46
N VAL A 264 2.28 22.40 4.70
CA VAL A 264 2.64 23.65 5.40
C VAL A 264 4.09 24.07 5.20
N ASN A 265 4.93 23.19 4.65
CA ASN A 265 6.30 23.54 4.35
C ASN A 265 6.31 24.58 3.22
N ARG A 266 7.12 25.64 3.40
CA ARG A 266 7.29 26.71 2.41
C ARG A 266 7.63 26.18 1.00
N VAL A 267 8.38 25.08 0.95
CA VAL A 267 8.66 24.31 -0.28
C VAL A 267 8.36 22.85 0.01
N ALA A 268 7.36 22.28 -0.66
CA ALA A 268 7.09 20.85 -0.58
C ALA A 268 8.25 20.06 -1.21
N HIS A 269 8.70 19.00 -0.52
CA HIS A 269 9.88 18.27 -0.94
C HIS A 269 9.95 16.85 -0.40
N ILE A 270 10.81 16.06 -1.04
CA ILE A 270 11.23 14.72 -0.61
C ILE A 270 12.70 14.81 -0.23
N THR A 271 13.07 14.40 0.98
CA THR A 271 14.50 14.29 1.36
C THR A 271 15.10 13.02 0.77
N VAL A 272 16.17 13.14 -0.02
CA VAL A 272 16.83 11.99 -0.65
C VAL A 272 17.82 11.33 0.28
N GLY A 273 18.63 12.12 0.97
CA GLY A 273 19.68 11.62 1.85
C GLY A 273 20.51 12.75 2.46
N THR A 274 21.20 12.43 3.55
CA THR A 274 22.11 13.35 4.25
C THR A 274 23.53 12.83 4.18
N ARG A 275 24.52 13.73 4.13
CA ARG A 275 25.94 13.38 4.04
C ARG A 275 26.36 12.38 5.12
N ASP A 276 25.95 12.66 6.36
CA ASP A 276 26.28 11.87 7.52
C ASP A 276 25.19 12.04 8.61
N SER A 277 25.37 11.37 9.76
CA SER A 277 24.37 11.34 10.84
C SER A 277 24.34 12.63 11.68
N THR A 278 25.29 13.55 11.47
CA THR A 278 25.30 14.87 12.11
C THR A 278 24.35 15.85 11.41
N VAL A 279 24.01 15.59 10.15
CA VAL A 279 23.06 16.37 9.35
C VAL A 279 21.67 15.79 9.52
N LYS A 280 20.74 16.59 10.03
CA LYS A 280 19.35 16.15 10.25
C LYS A 280 18.53 16.35 8.97
N PRO A 281 17.63 15.41 8.61
CA PRO A 281 16.77 15.55 7.44
C PRO A 281 16.00 16.88 7.38
N LYS A 282 15.57 17.43 8.53
CA LYS A 282 14.85 18.70 8.60
C LYS A 282 15.60 19.91 7.99
N GLU A 283 16.93 19.84 7.88
CA GLU A 283 17.77 20.87 7.24
C GLU A 283 17.44 21.04 5.75
N SER A 284 16.69 20.11 5.14
CA SER A 284 16.16 20.24 3.78
C SER A 284 15.28 21.49 3.63
N ASN A 285 14.52 21.85 4.67
CA ASN A 285 13.71 23.06 4.67
C ASN A 285 14.58 24.32 4.54
N ASP A 286 15.73 24.35 5.22
CA ASP A 286 16.64 25.49 5.22
C ASP A 286 17.34 25.62 3.86
N LEU A 287 17.78 24.49 3.28
CA LEU A 287 18.35 24.45 1.92
C LEU A 287 17.35 25.01 0.89
N LEU A 288 16.12 24.53 0.94
CA LEU A 288 15.09 24.89 -0.05
C LEU A 288 14.57 26.32 0.13
N ALA A 289 14.51 26.82 1.36
CA ALA A 289 14.20 28.22 1.61
C ALA A 289 15.24 29.15 0.97
N LYS A 290 16.54 28.86 1.15
CA LYS A 290 17.63 29.63 0.52
C LYS A 290 17.56 29.56 -0.99
N TRP A 291 17.39 28.36 -1.55
CA TRP A 291 17.25 28.16 -2.99
C TRP A 291 16.07 28.97 -3.58
N LEU A 292 14.93 29.00 -2.88
CA LEU A 292 13.77 29.77 -3.32
C LEU A 292 14.03 31.28 -3.28
N ASP A 293 14.71 31.77 -2.24
CA ASP A 293 15.05 33.19 -2.09
C ASP A 293 16.07 33.65 -3.14
N GLU A 294 17.08 32.82 -3.46
CA GLU A 294 18.06 33.08 -4.51
C GLU A 294 17.43 33.14 -5.92
N ARG A 295 16.42 32.30 -6.18
CA ARG A 295 15.65 32.33 -7.45
C ARG A 295 14.78 33.56 -7.61
N ARG A 296 14.19 34.08 -6.54
CA ARG A 296 13.42 35.33 -6.62
C ARG A 296 14.30 36.52 -6.99
N ASN A 297 15.60 36.44 -6.66
CA ASN A 297 16.58 37.47 -6.98
C ASN A 297 17.19 37.34 -8.40
N HIS A 298 17.06 36.17 -9.05
CA HIS A 298 17.56 35.91 -10.41
C HIS A 298 16.45 35.29 -11.26
N GLY A 299 15.69 36.13 -11.99
CA GLY A 299 14.53 35.74 -12.81
C GLY A 299 14.73 34.42 -13.57
N GLY A 300 13.99 33.38 -13.15
CA GLY A 300 14.29 31.97 -13.43
C GLY A 300 14.07 31.55 -14.88
N LYS A 301 15.04 30.80 -15.43
CA LYS A 301 14.94 30.06 -16.70
C LYS A 301 14.46 28.61 -16.47
N GLN A 302 13.52 28.22 -17.35
CA GLN A 302 13.00 26.91 -17.77
C GLN A 302 12.72 25.83 -16.72
N ASP A 303 11.45 25.41 -16.70
CA ASP A 303 10.89 24.25 -16.00
C ASP A 303 11.07 22.99 -16.85
N GLN A 304 11.57 21.91 -16.25
CA GLN A 304 11.42 20.57 -16.81
C GLN A 304 10.16 19.99 -16.17
N ASP A 305 9.10 19.91 -16.96
CA ASP A 305 7.81 19.40 -16.53
C ASP A 305 7.86 17.87 -16.56
N SER A 306 7.74 17.25 -15.38
CA SER A 306 7.47 15.81 -15.28
C SER A 306 6.03 15.66 -14.84
N GLY A 307 5.24 14.83 -15.54
CA GLY A 307 3.79 14.75 -15.35
C GLY A 307 3.35 14.48 -13.90
N SER A 308 2.14 14.93 -13.56
CA SER A 308 1.49 14.68 -12.26
C SER A 308 0.99 13.24 -12.14
N GLU A 309 1.20 12.61 -10.98
CA GLU A 309 0.66 11.29 -10.67
C GLU A 309 0.24 11.16 -9.20
N GLY A 310 -0.76 10.31 -8.94
CA GLY A 310 -1.39 10.12 -7.62
C GLY A 310 -0.65 9.16 -6.70
N TYR A 311 -0.49 9.57 -5.44
CA TYR A 311 0.21 8.79 -4.41
C TYR A 311 -0.54 8.72 -3.08
N PRO A 312 -0.37 7.63 -2.32
CA PRO A 312 -1.04 7.46 -1.04
C PRO A 312 -0.58 8.46 0.03
N ILE A 313 -1.54 8.99 0.80
CA ILE A 313 -1.26 9.72 2.04
C ILE A 313 -1.10 8.74 3.22
N THR A 314 0.01 8.86 3.93
CA THR A 314 0.40 8.05 5.09
C THR A 314 0.73 8.93 6.29
N TYR A 315 0.41 8.44 7.49
CA TYR A 315 0.81 9.09 8.75
C TYR A 315 1.90 8.25 9.44
N GLN A 316 2.86 8.92 10.09
CA GLN A 316 3.85 8.24 10.93
C GLN A 316 3.53 8.46 12.41
N GLN A 317 3.70 7.40 13.19
CA GLN A 317 3.62 7.42 14.65
C GLN A 317 5.02 7.28 15.22
N ASN A 318 5.31 8.00 16.31
CA ASN A 318 6.56 7.76 17.04
C ASN A 318 6.49 6.35 17.69
N PRO A 319 7.54 5.50 17.60
CA PRO A 319 7.52 4.14 18.15
C PRO A 319 7.25 4.07 19.65
#